data_AF-A0A3D5AK49-F1
#
_entry.id   AF-A0A3D5AK49-F1
#
_cell.length_a   1.000
_cell.length_b   1.000
_cell.length_c   1.000
_cell.angle_alpha   90.00
_cell.angle_beta   90.00
_cell.angle_gamma   90.00
#
_symmetry.space_group_name_H-M   'P 1'
#
loop_
_entity.id
_entity.type
_entity.pdbx_description
1 polymer ?
#
loop_
_entity_poly.entity_id
_entity_poly.type
_entity_poly.pdbx_seq_one_letter_code
_entity_poly.pdbx_strand_id
1 'polypeptide(L)'
;MPPGTPTGTYPVDITVAATNANTVTRQATVEVRTAASCAGTTSGHCAVDLGRDFNHDGTATAAQSDQGNFDGWSWSYDAGLLPAAGPVTWEGISYSAPDPSGTHPNFVEARGQALLLPAGNRTRLRLVAASHNGPITTAITVQYADGTSAEVKATIGDWAGSAPEGSTTILEMPHRIRAGQGVDGPPVRLFGQALALDATKTIRSITLPNDPRFEIYAVTLV
;
A
#
# COMPACT_ATOMS: atom_id res chain seq x y z
N MET A 1 -11.32 -12.11 17.11
CA MET A 1 -11.08 -13.56 17.07
C MET A 1 -10.58 -14.02 18.43
N PRO A 2 -11.01 -15.18 18.94
CA PRO A 2 -10.48 -15.75 20.18
C PRO A 2 -8.95 -15.91 20.12
N PRO A 3 -8.23 -15.75 21.24
CA PRO A 3 -6.81 -16.08 21.30
C PRO A 3 -6.55 -17.52 20.83
N GLY A 4 -5.51 -17.72 20.01
CA GLY A 4 -5.12 -19.04 19.52
C GLY A 4 -5.91 -19.56 18.31
N THR A 5 -6.78 -18.75 17.69
CA THR A 5 -7.39 -19.12 16.39
C THR A 5 -6.28 -19.41 15.37
N PRO A 6 -6.28 -20.60 14.72
CA PRO A 6 -5.31 -20.92 13.67
C PRO A 6 -5.37 -19.93 12.51
N THR A 7 -4.31 -19.88 11.71
CA THR A 7 -4.35 -19.12 10.46
C THR A 7 -5.36 -19.75 9.51
N GLY A 8 -6.17 -18.93 8.86
CA GLY A 8 -7.20 -19.39 7.96
C GLY A 8 -8.24 -18.31 7.66
N THR A 9 -9.17 -18.68 6.79
CA THR A 9 -10.26 -17.82 6.35
C THR A 9 -11.56 -18.31 6.97
N TYR A 10 -12.23 -17.44 7.70
CA TYR A 10 -13.40 -17.77 8.50
C TYR A 10 -14.61 -16.97 8.00
N PRO A 11 -15.67 -17.64 7.50
CA PRO A 11 -16.92 -16.97 7.22
C PRO A 11 -17.60 -16.54 8.53
N VAL A 12 -18.19 -15.35 8.54
CA VAL A 12 -18.90 -14.78 9.67
C VAL A 12 -20.23 -14.23 9.18
N ASP A 13 -21.33 -14.71 9.74
CA ASP A 13 -22.64 -14.17 9.44
C ASP A 13 -22.91 -12.91 10.26
N ILE A 14 -23.17 -11.82 9.54
CA ILE A 14 -23.57 -10.54 10.10
C ILE A 14 -25.07 -10.43 9.93
N THR A 15 -25.79 -10.54 11.03
CA THR A 15 -27.25 -10.41 11.07
C THR A 15 -27.62 -9.05 11.64
N VAL A 16 -28.34 -8.26 10.84
CA VAL A 16 -28.95 -7.00 11.28
C VAL A 16 -30.45 -7.20 11.41
N ALA A 17 -30.95 -6.98 12.61
CA ALA A 17 -32.37 -7.04 12.94
C ALA A 17 -32.81 -5.71 13.57
N ALA A 18 -33.99 -5.23 13.19
CA ALA A 18 -34.61 -4.06 13.80
C ALA A 18 -36.10 -4.32 14.02
N THR A 19 -36.68 -3.71 15.06
CA THR A 19 -38.10 -3.83 15.37
C THR A 19 -38.94 -3.35 14.19
N ASN A 20 -39.90 -4.15 13.74
CA ASN A 20 -40.75 -3.89 12.55
C ASN A 20 -40.00 -3.82 11.21
N ALA A 21 -38.81 -4.41 11.11
CA ALA A 21 -38.07 -4.54 9.85
C ALA A 21 -37.73 -6.00 9.55
N ASN A 22 -37.46 -6.29 8.28
CA ASN A 22 -36.94 -7.60 7.88
C ASN A 22 -35.54 -7.80 8.44
N THR A 23 -35.27 -9.01 8.94
CA THR A 23 -33.90 -9.41 9.31
C THR A 23 -33.10 -9.64 8.04
N VAL A 24 -31.91 -9.04 7.98
CA VAL A 24 -30.97 -9.21 6.88
C VAL A 24 -29.71 -9.88 7.41
N THR A 25 -29.35 -11.01 6.83
CA THR A 25 -28.07 -11.69 7.09
C THR A 25 -27.17 -11.55 5.87
N ARG A 26 -25.93 -11.12 6.10
CA ARG A 26 -24.87 -11.11 5.10
C ARG A 26 -23.64 -11.83 5.64
N GLN A 27 -22.98 -12.57 4.77
CA GLN A 27 -21.74 -13.24 5.12
C GLN A 27 -20.56 -12.29 4.87
N ALA A 28 -19.72 -12.12 5.88
CA ALA A 28 -18.40 -11.51 5.79
C ALA A 28 -17.33 -12.58 5.93
N THR A 29 -16.10 -12.24 5.58
CA THR A 29 -14.95 -13.15 5.69
C THR A 29 -13.88 -12.49 6.54
N VAL A 30 -13.38 -13.21 7.54
CA VAL A 30 -12.27 -12.78 8.39
C VAL A 30 -11.07 -13.68 8.13
N GLU A 31 -9.95 -13.09 7.74
CA GLU A 31 -8.69 -13.80 7.59
C GLU A 31 -7.86 -13.68 8.88
N VAL A 32 -7.43 -14.81 9.42
CA VAL A 32 -6.42 -14.88 10.48
C VAL A 32 -5.11 -15.26 9.83
N ARG A 33 -4.10 -14.41 10.00
CA ARG A 33 -2.78 -14.60 9.42
C ARG A 33 -1.68 -14.01 10.27
N THR A 34 -0.45 -14.43 10.00
CA THR A 34 0.74 -13.79 10.54
C THR A 34 0.88 -12.38 9.98
N ALA A 35 1.36 -11.46 10.81
CA ALA A 35 1.73 -10.13 10.35
C ALA A 35 2.89 -10.19 9.35
N ALA A 36 3.04 -9.13 8.54
CA ALA A 36 4.21 -8.95 7.70
C ALA A 36 5.50 -8.98 8.55
N SER A 37 6.62 -9.30 7.89
CA SER A 37 7.95 -9.31 8.50
C SER A 37 8.72 -8.04 8.10
N CYS A 38 9.87 -7.79 8.74
CA CYS A 38 10.82 -6.80 8.24
C CYS A 38 11.73 -7.48 7.23
N ALA A 39 11.61 -7.17 5.93
CA ALA A 39 12.49 -7.65 4.87
C ALA A 39 13.95 -7.19 5.08
N GLY A 40 14.15 -6.08 5.80
CA GLY A 40 15.44 -5.62 6.27
C GLY A 40 15.30 -4.72 7.49
N THR A 41 16.30 -4.77 8.37
CA THR A 41 16.41 -3.88 9.52
C THR A 41 17.73 -3.12 9.49
N THR A 42 17.63 -1.81 9.28
CA THR A 42 18.79 -0.91 9.25
C THR A 42 18.52 0.26 10.16
N SER A 43 19.39 0.50 11.15
CA SER A 43 19.28 1.65 12.08
C SER A 43 17.91 1.79 12.77
N GLY A 44 17.27 0.67 13.10
CA GLY A 44 15.94 0.65 13.73
C GLY A 44 14.77 0.75 12.75
N HIS A 45 15.01 1.04 11.47
CA HIS A 45 13.98 1.00 10.43
C HIS A 45 13.60 -0.45 10.14
N CYS A 46 12.31 -0.70 9.96
CA CYS A 46 11.78 -1.98 9.50
C CYS A 46 11.15 -1.78 8.13
N ALA A 47 11.88 -2.17 7.08
CA ALA A 47 11.33 -2.23 5.73
C ALA A 47 10.30 -3.36 5.69
N VAL A 48 9.03 -3.03 5.58
CA VAL A 48 7.94 -4.00 5.68
C VAL A 48 7.89 -4.83 4.40
N ASP A 49 7.86 -6.15 4.55
CA ASP A 49 7.61 -7.07 3.45
C ASP A 49 6.13 -7.08 3.08
N LEU A 50 5.79 -6.46 1.95
CA LEU A 50 4.43 -6.39 1.41
C LEU A 50 4.11 -7.54 0.43
N GLY A 51 4.99 -8.54 0.26
CA GLY A 51 4.87 -9.55 -0.79
C GLY A 51 3.51 -10.26 -0.85
N ARG A 52 2.87 -10.48 0.29
CA ARG A 52 1.52 -11.08 0.37
C ARG A 52 0.39 -10.08 0.09
N ASP A 53 0.65 -8.80 0.31
CA ASP A 53 -0.35 -7.74 0.28
C ASP A 53 -0.48 -7.08 -1.10
N PHE A 54 0.54 -7.21 -1.96
CA PHE A 54 0.46 -6.76 -3.34
C PHE A 54 -0.71 -7.41 -4.06
N ASN A 55 -1.54 -6.59 -4.70
CA ASN A 55 -2.80 -7.01 -5.32
C ASN A 55 -3.09 -6.30 -6.66
N HIS A 56 -2.17 -5.43 -7.09
CA HIS A 56 -2.24 -4.72 -8.36
C HIS A 56 -0.89 -4.72 -9.07
N ASP A 57 -0.90 -5.06 -10.35
CA ASP A 57 0.28 -4.97 -11.22
C ASP A 57 0.29 -3.62 -11.94
N GLY A 58 1.21 -2.75 -11.52
CA GLY A 58 1.33 -1.39 -12.03
C GLY A 58 2.50 -1.18 -12.99
N THR A 59 3.15 -2.24 -13.46
CA THR A 59 4.41 -2.13 -14.21
C THR A 59 4.35 -2.86 -15.55
N ALA A 60 5.11 -2.38 -16.52
CA ALA A 60 5.26 -3.03 -17.82
C ALA A 60 6.64 -2.71 -18.40
N THR A 61 7.08 -3.46 -19.40
CA THR A 61 8.25 -3.09 -20.20
C THR A 61 7.80 -2.61 -21.58
N ALA A 62 8.63 -1.84 -22.29
CA ALA A 62 8.34 -1.47 -23.68
C ALA A 62 8.16 -2.68 -24.61
N ALA A 63 8.87 -3.78 -24.34
CA ALA A 63 8.79 -5.02 -25.13
C ALA A 63 7.58 -5.90 -24.77
N GLN A 64 7.00 -5.71 -23.59
CA GLN A 64 5.81 -6.41 -23.09
C GLN A 64 4.80 -5.35 -22.64
N SER A 65 4.46 -4.41 -23.52
CA SER A 65 3.69 -3.24 -23.13
C SER A 65 2.25 -3.55 -22.72
N ASP A 66 1.71 -4.70 -23.15
CA ASP A 66 0.37 -5.18 -22.78
C ASP A 66 0.24 -5.69 -21.34
N GLN A 67 1.34 -5.63 -20.57
CA GLN A 67 1.40 -5.96 -19.15
C GLN A 67 1.04 -4.75 -18.26
N GLY A 68 0.70 -5.04 -17.01
CA GLY A 68 0.33 -4.05 -16.00
C GLY A 68 -0.88 -3.20 -16.37
N ASN A 69 -1.36 -2.40 -15.42
CA ASN A 69 -2.40 -1.40 -15.64
C ASN A 69 -2.49 -0.41 -14.47
N PHE A 70 -1.40 0.27 -14.13
CA PHE A 70 -1.32 1.12 -12.94
C PHE A 70 -2.50 2.09 -12.76
N ASP A 71 -2.93 2.79 -13.82
CA ASP A 71 -3.99 3.80 -13.71
C ASP A 71 -5.41 3.27 -14.01
N GLY A 72 -5.52 1.97 -14.31
CA GLY A 72 -6.74 1.33 -14.77
C GLY A 72 -7.10 1.62 -16.24
N TRP A 73 -6.35 2.48 -16.93
CA TRP A 73 -6.62 3.02 -18.27
C TRP A 73 -5.52 2.65 -19.28
N SER A 74 -4.90 1.48 -19.07
CA SER A 74 -3.86 0.86 -19.90
C SER A 74 -2.50 1.54 -19.83
N TRP A 75 -2.22 2.22 -18.72
CA TRP A 75 -0.92 2.84 -18.47
C TRP A 75 -0.23 2.25 -17.25
N SER A 76 1.07 2.02 -17.37
CA SER A 76 1.91 1.40 -16.35
C SER A 76 3.20 2.18 -16.15
N TYR A 77 3.84 2.02 -14.99
CA TYR A 77 5.24 2.40 -14.83
C TYR A 77 6.14 1.53 -15.73
N ASP A 78 7.25 2.11 -16.21
CA ASP A 78 8.27 1.31 -16.88
C ASP A 78 9.07 0.52 -15.85
N ALA A 79 8.95 -0.81 -15.92
CA ALA A 79 9.68 -1.78 -15.13
C ALA A 79 11.20 -1.52 -15.10
N GLY A 80 11.77 -1.11 -16.23
CA GLY A 80 13.21 -0.87 -16.38
C GLY A 80 13.71 0.40 -15.68
N LEU A 81 12.81 1.25 -15.19
CA LEU A 81 13.13 2.49 -14.48
C LEU A 81 12.88 2.39 -12.96
N LEU A 82 12.32 1.28 -12.50
CA LEU A 82 12.15 0.98 -11.08
C LEU A 82 13.37 0.21 -10.53
N PRO A 83 13.64 0.28 -9.21
CA PRO A 83 14.69 -0.52 -8.61
C PRO A 83 14.40 -2.03 -8.75
N ALA A 84 15.46 -2.83 -8.77
CA ALA A 84 15.33 -4.28 -8.67
C ALA A 84 14.68 -4.67 -7.33
N ALA A 85 14.03 -5.84 -7.31
CA ALA A 85 13.41 -6.39 -6.11
C ALA A 85 14.40 -6.46 -4.94
N GLY A 86 13.93 -6.07 -3.74
CA GLY A 86 14.71 -6.13 -2.50
C GLY A 86 15.10 -4.76 -1.95
N PRO A 87 16.19 -4.67 -1.17
CA PRO A 87 16.51 -3.46 -0.43
C PRO A 87 16.79 -2.25 -1.32
N VAL A 88 16.09 -1.15 -1.06
CA VAL A 88 16.35 0.18 -1.66
C VAL A 88 16.39 1.23 -0.56
N THR A 89 17.15 2.30 -0.75
CA THR A 89 17.22 3.41 0.22
C THR A 89 16.89 4.72 -0.47
N TRP A 90 15.93 5.44 0.10
CA TRP A 90 15.54 6.77 -0.34
C TRP A 90 15.48 7.71 0.85
N GLU A 91 16.07 8.89 0.71
CA GLU A 91 16.12 9.90 1.78
C GLU A 91 16.66 9.36 3.13
N GLY A 92 17.58 8.38 3.08
CA GLY A 92 18.13 7.72 4.27
C GLY A 92 17.20 6.69 4.95
N ILE A 93 16.04 6.40 4.36
CA ILE A 93 15.09 5.38 4.82
C ILE A 93 15.22 4.14 3.93
N SER A 94 15.39 2.96 4.54
CA SER A 94 15.43 1.68 3.82
C SER A 94 14.02 1.15 3.62
N TYR A 95 13.74 0.65 2.42
CA TYR A 95 12.50 0.02 2.00
C TYR A 95 12.80 -1.33 1.33
N SER A 96 11.75 -2.13 1.12
CA SER A 96 11.81 -3.34 0.30
C SER A 96 11.02 -3.07 -0.98
N ALA A 97 11.72 -2.93 -2.10
CA ALA A 97 11.11 -2.76 -3.40
C ALA A 97 10.48 -4.09 -3.89
N PRO A 98 9.27 -4.07 -4.46
CA PRO A 98 8.68 -5.21 -5.17
C PRO A 98 9.48 -5.57 -6.43
N ASP A 99 9.17 -6.74 -6.99
CA ASP A 99 9.60 -7.11 -8.34
C ASP A 99 8.90 -6.22 -9.38
N PRO A 100 9.65 -5.43 -10.18
CA PRO A 100 9.05 -4.53 -11.15
C PRO A 100 8.72 -5.20 -12.49
N SER A 101 8.82 -6.53 -12.63
CA SER A 101 8.79 -7.23 -13.94
C SER A 101 7.55 -7.01 -14.80
N GLY A 102 6.42 -6.53 -14.24
CA GLY A 102 5.15 -6.38 -14.96
C GLY A 102 4.38 -7.67 -15.19
N THR A 103 4.69 -8.75 -14.46
CA THR A 103 3.98 -10.03 -14.63
C THR A 103 3.22 -10.48 -13.39
N HIS A 104 3.35 -9.72 -12.29
CA HIS A 104 2.77 -10.03 -10.99
C HIS A 104 2.44 -8.75 -10.24
N PRO A 105 1.51 -8.77 -9.27
CA PRO A 105 1.24 -7.63 -8.42
C PRO A 105 2.49 -7.06 -7.74
N ASN A 106 2.62 -5.74 -7.79
CA ASN A 106 3.75 -4.96 -7.26
C ASN A 106 3.30 -3.66 -6.55
N PHE A 107 2.01 -3.36 -6.55
CA PHE A 107 1.40 -2.34 -5.68
C PHE A 107 0.32 -2.96 -4.80
N VAL A 108 0.11 -2.33 -3.65
CA VAL A 108 -1.08 -2.54 -2.83
C VAL A 108 -2.10 -1.46 -3.18
N GLU A 109 -3.09 -1.83 -3.98
CA GLU A 109 -4.29 -1.03 -4.27
C GLU A 109 -5.20 -1.06 -3.06
N ALA A 110 -5.58 0.11 -2.57
CA ALA A 110 -6.42 0.25 -1.39
C ALA A 110 -7.91 -0.04 -1.70
N ARG A 111 -8.42 -1.12 -1.11
CA ARG A 111 -9.81 -1.60 -1.22
C ARG A 111 -10.49 -1.68 0.15
N GLY A 112 -10.02 -0.89 1.12
CA GLY A 112 -10.50 -0.89 2.51
C GLY A 112 -9.91 -1.99 3.40
N GLN A 113 -8.94 -2.77 2.90
CA GLN A 113 -8.32 -3.87 3.65
C GLN A 113 -7.37 -3.39 4.76
N ALA A 114 -7.10 -4.28 5.71
CA ALA A 114 -6.05 -4.09 6.71
C ALA A 114 -4.72 -4.70 6.26
N LEU A 115 -3.63 -3.96 6.48
CA LEU A 115 -2.26 -4.46 6.40
C LEU A 115 -1.77 -4.76 7.81
N LEU A 116 -1.41 -6.03 8.07
CA LEU A 116 -0.85 -6.44 9.35
C LEU A 116 0.65 -6.15 9.35
N LEU A 117 1.10 -5.36 10.32
CA LEU A 117 2.46 -4.83 10.35
C LEU A 117 3.30 -5.50 11.44
N PRO A 118 4.64 -5.54 11.27
CA PRO A 118 5.55 -5.91 12.34
C PRO A 118 5.28 -5.09 13.60
N ALA A 119 4.91 -5.75 14.69
CA ALA A 119 4.53 -5.06 15.91
C ALA A 119 5.73 -4.35 16.55
N GLY A 120 5.53 -3.13 17.03
CA GLY A 120 6.55 -2.39 17.78
C GLY A 120 6.13 -0.97 18.12
N ASN A 121 6.87 -0.33 19.02
CA ASN A 121 6.77 1.11 19.26
C ASN A 121 7.49 1.84 18.12
N ARG A 122 6.74 2.66 17.39
CA ARG A 122 7.20 3.33 16.17
C ARG A 122 6.81 4.80 16.24
N THR A 123 7.68 5.65 15.73
CA THR A 123 7.45 7.10 15.69
C THR A 123 6.82 7.52 14.37
N ARG A 124 7.12 6.80 13.27
CA ARG A 124 6.62 7.13 11.93
C ARG A 124 6.26 5.88 11.12
N LEU A 125 5.23 6.04 10.30
CA LEU A 125 4.93 5.19 9.15
C LEU A 125 5.42 5.94 7.90
N ARG A 126 6.40 5.38 7.21
CA ARG A 126 6.94 5.91 5.95
C ARG A 126 6.30 5.17 4.80
N LEU A 127 5.70 5.91 3.88
CA LEU A 127 5.06 5.37 2.67
C LEU A 127 5.84 5.81 1.44
N VAL A 128 5.97 4.91 0.47
CA VAL A 128 6.22 5.25 -0.93
C VAL A 128 4.98 4.85 -1.70
N ALA A 129 4.32 5.81 -2.31
CA ALA A 129 3.00 5.63 -2.91
C ALA A 129 2.80 6.63 -4.05
N ALA A 130 1.82 6.34 -4.90
CA ALA A 130 1.32 7.26 -5.90
C ALA A 130 -0.20 7.09 -6.04
N SER A 131 -0.85 8.08 -6.61
CA SER A 131 -2.24 7.95 -7.04
C SER A 131 -2.35 8.04 -8.54
N HIS A 132 -3.53 7.68 -9.04
CA HIS A 132 -3.90 7.91 -10.43
C HIS A 132 -5.25 8.62 -10.50
N ASN A 133 -5.57 9.23 -11.64
CA ASN A 133 -6.80 9.99 -11.84
C ASN A 133 -6.97 11.16 -10.84
N GLY A 134 -5.86 11.83 -10.54
CA GLY A 134 -5.78 13.00 -9.66
C GLY A 134 -5.20 12.68 -8.28
N PRO A 135 -4.66 13.71 -7.58
CA PRO A 135 -4.17 13.56 -6.23
C PRO A 135 -5.31 13.25 -5.27
N ILE A 136 -5.01 12.52 -4.20
CA ILE A 136 -5.99 12.13 -3.18
C ILE A 136 -5.52 12.56 -1.79
N THR A 137 -6.48 12.89 -0.94
CA THR A 137 -6.27 13.10 0.49
C THR A 137 -7.29 12.27 1.24
N THR A 138 -6.80 11.41 2.13
CA THR A 138 -7.63 10.44 2.85
C THR A 138 -7.01 10.12 4.21
N ALA A 139 -7.66 9.25 4.98
CA ALA A 139 -7.17 8.80 6.27
C ALA A 139 -6.79 7.31 6.21
N ILE A 140 -5.67 6.98 6.84
CA ILE A 140 -5.31 5.61 7.18
C ILE A 140 -5.67 5.44 8.66
N THR A 141 -6.37 4.36 9.02
CA THR A 141 -6.61 4.06 10.43
C THR A 141 -5.49 3.20 10.96
N VAL A 142 -4.78 3.65 11.98
CA VAL A 142 -3.76 2.88 12.70
C VAL A 142 -4.44 2.13 13.85
N GLN A 143 -4.13 0.84 14.02
CA GLN A 143 -4.56 0.06 15.18
C GLN A 143 -3.38 -0.30 16.07
N TYR A 144 -3.56 -0.12 17.37
CA TYR A 144 -2.57 -0.40 18.40
C TYR A 144 -2.91 -1.66 19.21
N ALA A 145 -1.89 -2.22 19.87
CA ALA A 145 -2.03 -3.46 20.65
C ALA A 145 -2.93 -3.32 21.89
N ASP A 146 -3.14 -2.10 22.39
CA ASP A 146 -4.05 -1.79 23.50
C ASP A 146 -5.53 -1.74 23.08
N GLY A 147 -5.82 -1.99 21.78
CA GLY A 147 -7.17 -1.95 21.22
C GLY A 147 -7.63 -0.56 20.78
N THR A 148 -6.83 0.48 21.01
CA THR A 148 -7.13 1.83 20.52
C THR A 148 -6.76 1.99 19.04
N SER A 149 -7.34 3.00 18.40
CA SER A 149 -7.01 3.39 17.03
C SER A 149 -6.81 4.89 16.91
N ALA A 150 -6.16 5.30 15.82
CA ALA A 150 -6.02 6.70 15.44
C ALA A 150 -6.11 6.84 13.91
N GLU A 151 -6.71 7.93 13.43
CA GLU A 151 -6.68 8.27 12.02
C GLU A 151 -5.47 9.17 11.72
N VAL A 152 -4.70 8.82 10.69
CA VAL A 152 -3.60 9.62 10.19
C VAL A 152 -3.90 10.06 8.76
N LYS A 153 -3.84 11.36 8.52
CA LYS A 153 -4.08 11.94 7.19
C LYS A 153 -2.93 11.60 6.25
N ALA A 154 -3.24 11.05 5.09
CA ALA A 154 -2.32 10.79 3.99
C ALA A 154 -2.75 11.61 2.77
N THR A 155 -1.77 12.19 2.05
CA THR A 155 -2.00 12.97 0.84
C THR A 155 -1.01 12.48 -0.21
N ILE A 156 -1.54 11.81 -1.23
CA ILE A 156 -0.75 11.14 -2.26
C ILE A 156 -0.95 11.88 -3.59
N GLY A 157 0.15 12.15 -4.28
CA GLY A 157 0.15 12.85 -5.56
C GLY A 157 -0.26 11.95 -6.70
N ASP A 158 -0.91 12.54 -7.72
CA ASP A 158 -1.10 11.87 -8.99
C ASP A 158 0.27 11.54 -9.59
N TRP A 159 0.44 10.30 -10.04
CA TRP A 159 1.68 9.78 -10.59
C TRP A 159 2.23 10.60 -11.76
N ALA A 160 1.37 11.18 -12.60
CA ALA A 160 1.76 12.06 -13.71
C ALA A 160 1.86 13.55 -13.30
N GLY A 161 1.60 13.85 -12.02
CA GLY A 161 1.62 15.18 -11.42
C GLY A 161 2.87 15.49 -10.61
N SER A 162 2.77 16.52 -9.76
CA SER A 162 3.82 16.95 -8.83
C SER A 162 3.55 16.47 -7.40
N ALA A 163 4.58 16.50 -6.56
CA ALA A 163 4.46 16.16 -5.14
C ALA A 163 3.47 17.13 -4.44
N PRO A 164 2.40 16.63 -3.80
CA PRO A 164 1.56 17.48 -2.96
C PRO A 164 2.28 17.91 -1.70
N GLU A 165 1.74 18.92 -1.02
CA GLU A 165 2.25 19.40 0.26
C GLU A 165 2.36 18.27 1.28
N GLY A 166 3.50 18.21 1.98
CA GLY A 166 3.78 17.17 2.97
C GLY A 166 4.30 15.85 2.39
N SER A 167 4.55 15.79 1.08
CA SER A 167 5.21 14.66 0.41
C SER A 167 6.48 15.10 -0.35
N THR A 168 7.31 14.15 -0.72
CA THR A 168 8.52 14.34 -1.52
C THR A 168 8.46 13.47 -2.78
N THR A 169 9.03 13.92 -3.90
CA THR A 169 9.26 13.03 -5.05
C THR A 169 10.45 12.13 -4.73
N ILE A 170 10.18 10.83 -4.59
CA ILE A 170 11.19 9.81 -4.26
C ILE A 170 11.87 9.29 -5.51
N LEU A 171 11.08 9.10 -6.56
CA LEU A 171 11.55 8.65 -7.86
C LEU A 171 10.78 9.38 -8.95
N GLU A 172 11.50 9.87 -9.95
CA GLU A 172 10.92 10.45 -11.16
C GLU A 172 11.41 9.66 -12.37
N MET A 173 10.46 9.28 -13.22
CA MET A 173 10.67 8.49 -14.42
C MET A 173 10.29 9.33 -15.63
N PRO A 174 11.11 9.37 -16.70
CA PRO A 174 10.88 10.24 -17.85
C PRO A 174 9.61 9.94 -18.66
N HIS A 175 9.02 8.76 -18.50
CA HIS A 175 7.88 8.30 -19.28
C HIS A 175 7.11 7.19 -18.55
N ARG A 176 6.02 6.74 -19.17
CA ARG A 176 5.20 5.59 -18.79
C ARG A 176 5.05 4.63 -19.96
N ILE A 177 4.50 3.45 -19.72
CA ILE A 177 4.23 2.46 -20.75
C ILE A 177 2.72 2.43 -21.04
N ARG A 178 2.39 2.47 -22.32
CA ARG A 178 1.03 2.29 -22.83
C ARG A 178 0.84 0.88 -23.38
N ALA A 179 -0.24 0.22 -23.00
CA ALA A 179 -0.62 -1.06 -23.60
C ALA A 179 -0.66 -0.99 -25.12
N GLY A 180 -0.05 -1.98 -25.76
CA GLY A 180 0.09 -2.13 -27.20
C GLY A 180 0.91 -1.07 -27.94
N GLN A 181 1.47 -0.06 -27.26
CA GLN A 181 2.18 1.06 -27.90
C GLN A 181 3.59 1.32 -27.33
N GLY A 182 3.94 0.72 -26.20
CA GLY A 182 5.26 0.89 -25.59
C GLY A 182 5.39 2.23 -24.86
N VAL A 183 6.55 2.87 -25.00
CA VAL A 183 6.88 4.12 -24.28
C VAL A 183 5.99 5.27 -24.74
N ASP A 184 5.39 5.98 -23.80
CA ASP A 184 4.73 7.28 -24.05
C ASP A 184 4.80 8.20 -22.81
N GLY A 185 4.52 9.49 -23.02
CA GLY A 185 4.51 10.49 -21.96
C GLY A 185 3.17 10.59 -21.22
N PRO A 186 3.10 11.45 -20.18
CA PRO A 186 4.17 12.28 -19.63
C PRO A 186 5.11 11.51 -18.67
N PRO A 187 6.12 12.17 -18.08
CA PRO A 187 6.88 11.64 -16.93
C PRO A 187 5.97 11.27 -15.76
N VAL A 188 6.37 10.25 -15.00
CA VAL A 188 5.62 9.72 -13.84
C VAL A 188 6.50 9.56 -12.61
N ARG A 189 5.89 9.58 -11.41
CA ARG A 189 6.61 9.73 -10.13
C ARG A 189 6.05 8.82 -9.03
N LEU A 190 6.93 8.38 -8.15
CA LEU A 190 6.58 7.84 -6.83
C LEU A 190 6.84 8.91 -5.77
N PHE A 191 5.93 9.02 -4.80
CA PHE A 191 5.99 10.00 -3.73
C PHE A 191 6.23 9.36 -2.37
N GLY A 192 7.03 10.04 -1.55
CA GLY A 192 7.33 9.68 -0.17
C GLY A 192 6.48 10.48 0.79
N GLN A 193 5.92 9.83 1.80
CA GLN A 193 5.21 10.52 2.89
C GLN A 193 5.58 9.94 4.25
N ALA A 194 5.66 10.80 5.26
CA ALA A 194 5.94 10.43 6.64
C ALA A 194 4.73 10.75 7.53
N LEU A 195 4.09 9.71 8.06
CA LEU A 195 2.92 9.83 8.91
C LEU A 195 3.33 9.63 10.38
N ALA A 196 2.91 10.54 11.25
CA ALA A 196 3.19 10.47 12.68
C ALA A 196 2.43 9.31 13.34
N LEU A 197 3.13 8.55 14.17
CA LEU A 197 2.55 7.50 15.01
C LEU A 197 2.72 7.86 16.49
N ASP A 198 1.87 7.28 17.34
CA ASP A 198 2.04 7.37 18.79
C ASP A 198 3.13 6.40 19.24
N ALA A 199 4.32 6.93 19.51
CA ALA A 199 5.48 6.14 19.91
C ALA A 199 5.32 5.47 21.28
N THR A 200 4.36 5.90 22.10
CA THR A 200 4.06 5.25 23.39
C THR A 200 3.28 3.94 23.21
N LYS A 201 2.73 3.71 22.02
CA LYS A 201 1.90 2.54 21.70
C LYS A 201 2.58 1.61 20.71
N THR A 202 2.22 0.34 20.79
CA THR A 202 2.68 -0.69 19.87
C THR A 202 1.72 -0.78 18.68
N ILE A 203 2.17 -0.42 17.48
CA ILE A 203 1.39 -0.58 16.24
C ILE A 203 1.19 -2.06 15.93
N ARG A 204 0.06 -2.43 15.33
CA ARG A 204 -0.26 -3.81 14.90
C ARG A 204 -0.70 -3.88 13.45
N SER A 205 -1.46 -2.90 13.00
CA SER A 205 -1.96 -2.85 11.64
C SER A 205 -2.30 -1.44 11.23
N ILE A 206 -2.51 -1.27 9.93
CA ILE A 206 -3.21 -0.13 9.37
C ILE A 206 -4.39 -0.62 8.53
N THR A 207 -5.49 0.11 8.56
CA THR A 207 -6.59 -0.04 7.61
C THR A 207 -6.45 1.01 6.54
N LEU A 208 -6.36 0.56 5.30
CA LEU A 208 -6.28 1.43 4.13
C LEU A 208 -7.66 2.02 3.80
N PRO A 209 -7.72 3.16 3.12
CA PRO A 209 -8.98 3.68 2.59
C PRO A 209 -9.61 2.70 1.58
N ASN A 210 -10.90 2.85 1.32
CA ASN A 210 -11.55 2.18 0.19
C ASN A 210 -11.57 3.11 -1.03
N ASP A 211 -10.37 3.36 -1.58
CA ASP A 211 -10.17 4.20 -2.76
C ASP A 211 -9.00 3.60 -3.57
N PRO A 212 -9.27 2.93 -4.71
CA PRO A 212 -8.23 2.22 -5.47
C PRO A 212 -7.16 3.17 -6.03
N ARG A 213 -7.44 4.48 -6.10
CA ARG A 213 -6.41 5.45 -6.46
C ARG A 213 -5.28 5.53 -5.44
N PHE A 214 -5.40 4.94 -4.26
CA PHE A 214 -4.31 4.89 -3.29
C PHE A 214 -3.47 3.63 -3.53
N GLU A 215 -2.33 3.80 -4.20
CA GLU A 215 -1.42 2.70 -4.55
C GLU A 215 -0.14 2.78 -3.73
N ILE A 216 0.12 1.74 -2.91
CA ILE A 216 1.34 1.67 -2.09
C ILE A 216 2.38 0.82 -2.81
N TYR A 217 3.55 1.40 -3.02
CA TYR A 217 4.73 0.72 -3.55
C TYR A 217 5.57 0.08 -2.44
N ALA A 218 5.81 0.81 -1.35
CA ALA A 218 6.59 0.31 -0.22
C ALA A 218 6.22 0.98 1.11
N VAL A 219 6.48 0.28 2.22
CA VAL A 219 6.23 0.77 3.58
C VAL A 219 7.46 0.52 4.46
N THR A 220 7.79 1.49 5.31
CA THR A 220 8.79 1.33 6.36
C THR A 220 8.28 1.87 7.70
N LEU A 221 8.56 1.15 8.78
CA LEU A 221 8.33 1.60 10.15
C LEU A 221 9.63 2.13 10.75
N VAL A 222 9.57 3.34 11.31
CA VAL A 222 10.70 4.00 12.00
C VAL A 222 10.42 4.02 13.49
#